data_AF-G9WL63-F1
#
_entry.id   AF-G9WL63-F1
#
_cell.length_a   1.000
_cell.length_b   1.000
_cell.length_c   1.000
_cell.angle_alpha   90.00
_cell.angle_beta   90.00
_cell.angle_gamma   90.00
#
_symmetry.space_group_name_H-M   'P 1'
#
loop_
_entity.id
_entity.type
_entity.pdbx_description
1 polymer ?
#
loop_
_entity_poly.entity_id
_entity_poly.type
_entity_poly.pdbx_seq_one_letter_code
_entity_poly.pdbx_strand_id
1 'polypeptide(L)'
;MTEKEELMYSILAELNDSGIPLIFKGGLISNLFLQEQSYNDVYRMTKDIDANWVGIPPTLEELSLSIANAIKDKHSNLEVKVTRPFGEKQSAKVVFTDVHSGLDLISMDIDIHCESGRRIYSYGTASFNGILPIEILLDKISSSSTDLVYKWRTKDLLDVYMFCHCFSFKIKDIFDYSKNNKREIKDFSAFFQKRSQIEHAYNKLFSIIGKPEFDEAYSFLAEFFTPFRKGIQKDFFWNSEKLEWQDSSKYLDLTKAFVLNKNGEDILEGKLYDVGSKFLLDCLESNFSTVYLKSPVFQEKTIIFEQKGNIICANIDSLSEEYDLKTNKNLKHEISAFLDKAEIIKIIDSNNILEEHSERVITANDTVHDNEVASLNHRDNSFDIER
;
A
#
# COMPACT_ATOMS: atom_id res chain seq x y z
N MET A 1 10.82 23.92 11.54
CA MET A 1 11.68 23.62 10.37
C MET A 1 12.93 24.49 10.48
N THR A 2 14.08 24.01 10.01
CA THR A 2 15.37 24.72 10.10
C THR A 2 15.76 25.36 8.77
N GLU A 3 16.58 26.43 8.78
CA GLU A 3 17.13 27.05 7.56
C GLU A 3 17.86 26.03 6.66
N LYS A 4 18.50 25.02 7.27
CA LYS A 4 19.14 23.93 6.54
C LYS A 4 18.15 23.05 5.78
N GLU A 5 16.98 22.76 6.36
CA GLU A 5 15.92 22.01 5.68
C GLU A 5 15.28 22.81 4.56
N GLU A 6 15.11 24.12 4.73
CA GLU A 6 14.65 25.01 3.67
C GLU A 6 15.62 25.01 2.47
N LEU A 7 16.94 25.09 2.74
CA LEU A 7 17.96 24.96 1.70
C LEU A 7 17.90 23.58 1.01
N MET A 8 17.70 22.50 1.77
CA MET A 8 17.54 21.16 1.18
C MET A 8 16.32 21.09 0.25
N TYR A 9 15.15 21.60 0.66
CA TYR A 9 13.96 21.63 -0.20
C TYR A 9 14.15 22.49 -1.47
N SER A 10 14.86 23.61 -1.35
CA SER A 10 15.23 24.43 -2.51
C SER A 10 16.10 23.65 -3.50
N ILE A 11 17.10 22.90 -3.02
CA ILE A 11 17.92 22.03 -3.86
C ILE A 11 17.09 20.93 -4.52
N LEU A 12 16.16 20.29 -3.78
CA LEU A 12 15.24 19.28 -4.33
C LEU A 12 14.41 19.84 -5.49
N ALA A 13 13.92 21.08 -5.36
CA ALA A 13 13.16 21.75 -6.40
C ALA A 13 13.99 21.91 -7.69
N GLU A 14 15.21 22.45 -7.59
CA GLU A 14 16.08 22.62 -8.77
C GLU A 14 16.45 21.28 -9.42
N LEU A 15 16.75 20.26 -8.61
CA LEU A 15 17.06 18.93 -9.12
C LEU A 15 15.87 18.32 -9.86
N ASN A 16 14.65 18.47 -9.33
CA ASN A 16 13.45 17.98 -10.00
C ASN A 16 13.16 18.75 -11.31
N ASP A 17 13.24 20.09 -11.27
CA ASP A 17 12.95 20.95 -12.43
C ASP A 17 13.95 20.76 -13.57
N SER A 18 15.19 20.36 -13.26
CA SER A 18 16.22 20.03 -14.25
C SER A 18 15.97 18.72 -15.01
N GLY A 19 14.99 17.91 -14.60
CA GLY A 19 14.63 16.66 -15.26
C GLY A 19 15.61 15.50 -15.03
N ILE A 20 16.53 15.62 -14.05
CA ILE A 20 17.37 14.49 -13.62
C ILE A 20 16.46 13.38 -13.09
N PRO A 21 16.71 12.10 -13.43
CA PRO A 21 15.81 11.00 -13.08
C PRO A 21 15.96 10.57 -11.61
N LEU A 22 15.66 11.48 -10.69
CA LEU A 22 15.69 11.25 -9.24
C LEU A 22 14.28 11.02 -8.70
N ILE A 23 14.17 10.04 -7.81
CA ILE A 23 13.04 9.91 -6.88
C ILE A 23 13.60 10.11 -5.47
N PHE A 24 13.15 11.15 -4.78
CA PHE A 24 13.60 11.46 -3.43
C PHE A 24 13.00 10.50 -2.40
N LYS A 25 13.73 10.30 -1.30
CA LYS A 25 13.32 9.43 -0.19
C LYS A 25 13.86 9.96 1.15
N GLY A 26 13.80 9.11 2.17
CA GLY A 26 14.40 9.41 3.47
C GLY A 26 13.63 10.45 4.27
N GLY A 27 14.34 11.14 5.17
CA GLY A 27 13.71 12.00 6.18
C GLY A 27 12.93 13.19 5.62
N LEU A 28 13.39 13.79 4.51
CA LEU A 28 12.70 14.93 3.89
C LEU A 28 11.33 14.52 3.36
N ILE A 29 11.25 13.42 2.61
CA ILE A 29 9.99 12.93 2.06
C ILE A 29 9.06 12.44 3.17
N SER A 30 9.62 11.80 4.21
CA SER A 30 8.85 11.49 5.41
C SER A 30 8.22 12.73 6.03
N ASN A 31 8.99 13.81 6.21
CA ASN A 31 8.50 15.02 6.85
C ASN A 31 7.40 15.70 6.04
N LEU A 32 7.49 15.75 4.71
CA LEU A 32 6.43 16.29 3.88
C LEU A 32 5.15 15.46 3.97
N PHE A 33 5.28 14.14 3.96
CA PHE A 33 4.12 13.27 4.12
C PHE A 33 3.42 13.51 5.47
N LEU A 34 4.18 13.61 6.57
CA LEU A 34 3.63 13.92 7.90
C LEU A 34 2.92 15.28 7.91
N GLN A 35 3.51 16.30 7.27
CA GLN A 35 2.91 17.63 7.15
C GLN A 35 1.60 17.62 6.35
N GLU A 36 1.55 16.89 5.23
CA GLU A 36 0.33 16.72 4.44
C GLU A 36 -0.79 16.04 5.25
N GLN A 37 -0.45 15.10 6.14
CA GLN A 37 -1.39 14.47 7.06
C GLN A 37 -1.68 15.32 8.30
N SER A 38 -1.18 16.56 8.37
CA SER A 38 -1.35 17.47 9.51
C SER A 38 -0.81 16.92 10.85
N TYR A 39 0.11 15.96 10.80
CA TYR A 39 0.74 15.37 11.98
C TYR A 39 1.90 16.24 12.46
N ASN A 40 1.79 16.79 13.68
CA ASN A 40 2.77 17.74 14.24
C ASN A 40 3.28 17.37 15.64
N ASP A 41 2.85 16.23 16.19
CA ASP A 41 3.15 15.86 17.58
C ASP A 41 4.62 15.53 17.80
N VAL A 42 5.24 14.88 16.81
CA VAL A 42 6.65 14.50 16.84
C VAL A 42 7.32 15.03 15.58
N TYR A 43 8.45 15.73 15.76
CA TYR A 43 9.26 16.23 14.65
C TYR A 43 10.72 15.83 14.78
N ARG A 44 11.21 15.11 13.78
CA ARG A 44 12.62 14.72 13.69
C ARG A 44 13.30 15.49 12.56
N MET A 45 14.35 16.24 12.93
CA MET A 45 15.20 16.90 11.93
C MET A 45 15.94 15.88 11.08
N THR A 46 16.04 16.15 9.78
CA THR A 46 16.87 15.40 8.83
C THR A 46 18.15 16.16 8.51
N LYS A 47 19.24 15.45 8.22
CA LYS A 47 20.57 16.07 8.02
C LYS A 47 21.09 15.96 6.60
N ASP A 48 20.45 15.10 5.84
CA ASP A 48 20.82 14.57 4.56
C ASP A 48 19.61 14.53 3.62
N ILE A 49 19.94 14.58 2.33
CA ILE A 49 19.02 14.29 1.23
C ILE A 49 19.25 12.83 0.83
N ASP A 50 18.19 12.05 0.70
CA ASP A 50 18.26 10.70 0.15
C ASP A 50 17.52 10.66 -1.19
N ALA A 51 18.07 9.97 -2.17
CA ALA A 51 17.39 9.76 -3.45
C ALA A 51 17.74 8.40 -4.08
N ASN A 52 16.88 8.00 -5.01
CA ASN A 52 17.13 6.92 -5.97
C ASN A 52 17.36 7.54 -7.34
N TRP A 53 18.42 7.11 -8.03
CA TRP A 53 18.57 7.33 -9.46
C TRP A 53 17.82 6.23 -10.22
N VAL A 54 16.91 6.64 -11.10
CA VAL A 54 16.03 5.74 -11.84
C VAL A 54 16.46 5.67 -13.31
N GLY A 55 16.37 4.48 -13.90
CA GLY A 55 16.75 4.26 -15.30
C GLY A 55 18.23 3.88 -15.45
N ILE A 56 18.87 4.39 -16.50
CA ILE A 56 20.26 4.03 -16.84
C ILE A 56 21.20 4.65 -15.80
N PRO A 57 22.05 3.85 -15.13
CA PRO A 57 23.08 4.36 -14.23
C PRO A 57 23.98 5.39 -14.91
N PRO A 58 24.24 6.54 -14.29
CA PRO A 58 25.19 7.50 -14.81
C PRO A 58 26.62 7.07 -14.46
N THR A 59 27.59 7.55 -15.21
CA THR A 59 28.98 7.60 -14.71
C THR A 59 29.08 8.57 -13.52
N LEU A 60 30.14 8.47 -12.71
CA LEU A 60 30.35 9.38 -11.58
C LEU A 60 30.51 10.84 -12.05
N GLU A 61 31.13 11.04 -13.22
CA GLU A 61 31.30 12.36 -13.83
C GLU A 61 29.94 12.93 -14.27
N GLU A 62 29.13 12.13 -14.97
CA GLU A 62 27.77 12.53 -15.36
C GLU A 62 26.89 12.83 -14.15
N LEU A 63 26.98 12.03 -13.09
CA LEU A 63 26.24 12.26 -11.84
C LEU A 63 26.62 13.63 -11.24
N SER A 64 27.91 13.88 -11.06
CA SER A 64 28.41 15.12 -10.47
C SER A 64 28.04 16.32 -11.33
N LEU A 65 28.24 16.22 -12.64
CA LEU A 65 28.00 17.30 -13.58
C LEU A 65 26.51 17.62 -13.71
N SER A 66 25.64 16.60 -13.72
CA SER A 66 24.19 16.80 -13.78
C SER A 66 23.69 17.56 -12.55
N ILE A 67 24.08 17.12 -11.35
CA ILE A 67 23.68 17.78 -10.10
C ILE A 67 24.23 19.21 -10.02
N ALA A 68 25.51 19.41 -10.36
CA ALA A 68 26.11 20.74 -10.40
C ALA A 68 25.37 21.67 -11.37
N ASN A 69 25.06 21.18 -12.58
CA ASN A 69 24.36 21.97 -13.58
C ASN A 69 22.93 22.32 -13.20
N ALA A 70 22.23 21.43 -12.49
CA ALA A 70 20.85 21.66 -12.06
C ALA A 70 20.73 22.81 -11.07
N ILE A 71 21.70 22.94 -10.15
CA ILE A 71 21.59 23.93 -9.06
C ILE A 71 22.31 25.25 -9.37
N LYS A 72 23.16 25.30 -10.41
CA LYS A 72 24.13 26.40 -10.61
C LYS A 72 23.51 27.80 -10.67
N ASP A 73 22.30 27.92 -11.20
CA ASP A 73 21.67 29.23 -11.46
C ASP A 73 21.10 29.84 -10.18
N LYS A 74 20.51 29.03 -9.29
CA LYS A 74 19.91 29.50 -8.03
C LYS A 74 20.81 29.31 -6.81
N HIS A 75 21.80 28.41 -6.91
CA HIS A 75 22.71 28.07 -5.82
C HIS A 75 24.17 28.17 -6.27
N SER A 76 24.53 29.28 -6.94
CA SER A 76 25.88 29.53 -7.47
C SER A 76 26.98 29.62 -6.40
N ASN A 77 26.59 29.77 -5.13
CA ASN A 77 27.50 29.76 -3.98
C ASN A 77 27.82 28.33 -3.49
N LEU A 78 27.24 27.29 -4.09
CA LEU A 78 27.49 25.89 -3.74
C LEU A 78 28.34 25.20 -4.80
N GLU A 79 29.38 24.49 -4.35
CA GLU A 79 30.16 23.55 -5.13
C GLU A 79 29.67 22.12 -4.87
N VAL A 80 29.52 21.31 -5.91
CA VAL A 80 29.06 19.92 -5.82
C VAL A 80 30.22 18.97 -6.01
N LYS A 81 30.43 18.05 -5.05
CA LYS A 81 31.49 17.03 -5.10
C LYS A 81 30.94 15.64 -4.81
N VAL A 82 31.29 14.67 -5.65
CA VAL A 82 31.12 13.25 -5.32
C VAL A 82 32.27 12.82 -4.42
N THR A 83 31.97 12.50 -3.17
CA THR A 83 32.96 12.11 -2.14
C THR A 83 33.04 10.60 -1.95
N ARG A 84 32.00 9.86 -2.37
CA ARG A 84 31.97 8.40 -2.37
C ARG A 84 31.30 7.92 -3.65
N PRO A 85 31.91 7.00 -4.42
CA PRO A 85 31.26 6.40 -5.58
C PRO A 85 30.15 5.45 -5.15
N PHE A 86 29.20 5.18 -6.04
CA PHE A 86 28.24 4.10 -5.86
C PHE A 86 28.87 2.74 -6.19
N GLY A 87 28.33 1.65 -5.62
CA GLY A 87 28.83 0.29 -5.80
C GLY A 87 27.83 -0.75 -5.31
N GLU A 88 28.25 -2.01 -5.24
CA GLU A 88 27.40 -3.08 -4.73
C GLU A 88 26.97 -2.79 -3.28
N LYS A 89 25.67 -2.53 -3.08
CA LYS A 89 25.07 -2.14 -1.78
C LYS A 89 25.66 -0.84 -1.19
N GLN A 90 26.17 0.05 -2.03
CA GLN A 90 26.74 1.33 -1.62
C GLN A 90 26.15 2.48 -2.44
N SER A 91 25.57 3.45 -1.75
CA SER A 91 25.13 4.72 -2.33
C SER A 91 26.32 5.62 -2.70
N ALA A 92 26.16 6.37 -3.79
CA ALA A 92 27.03 7.51 -4.05
C ALA A 92 26.76 8.61 -3.03
N LYS A 93 27.83 9.22 -2.52
CA LYS A 93 27.72 10.37 -1.62
C LYS A 93 28.13 11.63 -2.35
N VAL A 94 27.19 12.57 -2.46
CA VAL A 94 27.38 13.90 -2.99
C VAL A 94 27.38 14.90 -1.84
N VAL A 95 28.24 15.91 -1.91
CA VAL A 95 28.33 16.97 -0.90
C VAL A 95 28.22 18.32 -1.59
N PHE A 96 27.46 19.22 -0.97
CA PHE A 96 27.29 20.60 -1.37
C PHE A 96 28.09 21.48 -0.40
N THR A 97 29.17 22.05 -0.90
CA THR A 97 30.15 22.84 -0.13
C THR A 97 29.95 24.32 -0.44
N ASP A 98 29.92 25.18 0.57
CA ASP A 98 29.89 26.63 0.37
C ASP A 98 31.23 27.12 -0.20
N VAL A 99 31.18 27.82 -1.33
CA VAL A 99 32.38 28.25 -2.07
C VAL A 99 33.21 29.27 -1.28
N HIS A 100 32.58 30.08 -0.42
CA HIS A 100 33.27 31.13 0.33
C HIS A 100 34.01 30.59 1.56
N SER A 101 33.35 29.73 2.32
CA SER A 101 33.86 29.19 3.58
C SER A 101 34.57 27.84 3.42
N GLY A 102 34.33 27.13 2.32
CA GLY A 102 34.79 25.76 2.10
C GLY A 102 34.11 24.72 3.01
N LEU A 103 33.02 25.09 3.68
CA LEU A 103 32.31 24.23 4.61
C LEU A 103 31.27 23.37 3.89
N ASP A 104 31.26 22.08 4.21
CA ASP A 104 30.24 21.14 3.73
C ASP A 104 28.90 21.42 4.43
N LEU A 105 27.91 21.89 3.66
CA LEU A 105 26.61 22.28 4.21
C LEU A 105 25.63 21.11 4.23
N ILE A 106 25.52 20.41 3.10
CA ILE A 106 24.52 19.37 2.85
C ILE A 106 25.21 18.15 2.23
N SER A 107 24.78 16.96 2.63
CA SER A 107 25.14 15.72 1.95
C SER A 107 23.90 15.08 1.35
N MET A 108 24.09 14.43 0.21
CA MET A 108 23.08 13.66 -0.49
C MET A 108 23.59 12.25 -0.77
N ASP A 109 22.84 11.25 -0.33
CA ASP A 109 23.10 9.85 -0.65
C ASP A 109 22.17 9.40 -1.80
N ILE A 110 22.76 8.85 -2.86
CA ILE A 110 22.05 8.44 -4.08
C ILE A 110 22.26 6.94 -4.31
N ASP A 111 21.18 6.18 -4.22
CA ASP A 111 21.18 4.77 -4.58
C ASP A 111 20.88 4.59 -6.07
N ILE A 112 21.67 3.76 -6.75
CA ILE A 112 21.48 3.42 -8.16
C ILE A 112 20.71 2.10 -8.24
N HIS A 113 19.72 2.01 -9.13
CA HIS A 113 18.90 0.81 -9.39
C HIS A 113 17.78 0.50 -8.39
N CYS A 114 16.93 1.47 -8.09
CA CYS A 114 15.68 1.19 -7.39
C CYS A 114 14.50 1.49 -8.32
N GLU A 115 13.83 0.44 -8.81
CA GLU A 115 12.44 0.58 -9.21
C GLU A 115 11.66 0.93 -7.93
N SER A 116 11.05 2.10 -7.91
CA SER A 116 10.25 2.57 -6.78
C SER A 116 8.98 3.18 -7.32
N GLY A 117 7.88 2.94 -6.63
CA GLY A 117 6.68 3.72 -6.83
C GLY A 117 6.99 5.19 -6.57
N ARG A 118 6.35 6.08 -7.33
CA ARG A 118 6.51 7.51 -7.18
C ARG A 118 5.17 8.20 -6.98
N ARG A 119 5.19 9.24 -6.16
CA ARG A 119 4.13 10.26 -6.08
C ARG A 119 4.76 11.64 -6.02
N ILE A 120 3.97 12.64 -6.34
CA ILE A 120 4.39 14.04 -6.22
C ILE A 120 4.15 14.49 -4.77
N TYR A 121 5.17 15.12 -4.20
CA TYR A 121 5.08 15.85 -2.94
C TYR A 121 5.26 17.34 -3.22
N SER A 122 4.67 18.19 -2.38
CA SER A 122 4.75 19.64 -2.54
C SER A 122 5.33 20.32 -1.30
N TYR A 123 6.16 21.33 -1.53
CA TYR A 123 6.68 22.21 -0.48
C TYR A 123 6.66 23.66 -0.99
N GLY A 124 5.83 24.51 -0.38
CA GLY A 124 5.59 25.84 -0.89
C GLY A 124 5.07 25.80 -2.32
N THR A 125 5.79 26.42 -3.25
CA THR A 125 5.47 26.38 -4.70
C THR A 125 6.21 25.27 -5.45
N ALA A 126 7.12 24.54 -4.80
CA ALA A 126 7.88 23.47 -5.41
C ALA A 126 7.11 22.14 -5.35
N SER A 127 7.33 21.31 -6.36
CA SER A 127 6.81 19.94 -6.41
C SER A 127 7.90 19.01 -6.88
N PHE A 128 7.98 17.81 -6.30
CA PHE A 128 9.01 16.85 -6.67
C PHE A 128 8.57 15.40 -6.49
N ASN A 129 9.23 14.51 -7.24
CA ASN A 129 8.98 13.08 -7.18
C ASN A 129 9.59 12.46 -5.92
N GLY A 130 8.75 11.87 -5.07
CA GLY A 130 9.20 11.10 -3.91
C GLY A 130 8.63 9.68 -3.90
N ILE A 131 9.23 8.81 -3.11
CA ILE A 131 8.75 7.43 -2.92
C ILE A 131 7.37 7.38 -2.23
N LEU A 132 6.64 6.29 -2.43
CA LEU A 132 5.32 6.10 -1.82
C LEU A 132 5.40 5.99 -0.29
N PRO A 133 4.40 6.46 0.48
CA PRO A 133 4.41 6.37 1.94
C PRO A 133 4.49 4.93 2.45
N ILE A 134 3.84 4.00 1.74
CA ILE A 134 3.89 2.57 2.06
C ILE A 134 5.31 1.99 1.90
N GLU A 135 6.07 2.47 0.92
CA GLU A 135 7.47 2.07 0.72
C GLU A 135 8.37 2.66 1.81
N ILE A 136 8.14 3.92 2.20
CA ILE A 136 8.84 4.53 3.36
C ILE A 136 8.59 3.68 4.60
N LEU A 137 7.32 3.36 4.88
CA LEU A 137 6.94 2.58 6.04
C LEU A 137 7.58 1.18 6.02
N LEU A 138 7.51 0.48 4.89
CA LEU A 138 8.18 -0.81 4.69
C LEU A 138 9.68 -0.72 5.00
N ASP A 139 10.37 0.32 4.54
CA ASP A 139 11.80 0.50 4.82
C ASP A 139 12.09 0.61 6.30
N LYS A 140 11.24 1.33 7.03
CA LYS A 140 11.37 1.50 8.48
C LYS A 140 11.02 0.23 9.24
N ILE A 141 9.98 -0.49 8.84
CA ILE A 141 9.58 -1.79 9.40
C ILE A 141 10.69 -2.82 9.18
N SER A 142 11.15 -2.99 7.94
CA SER A 142 12.24 -3.91 7.60
C SER A 142 13.50 -3.61 8.40
N SER A 143 13.89 -2.34 8.49
CA SER A 143 15.06 -1.93 9.27
C SER A 143 14.91 -2.21 10.77
N SER A 144 13.72 -1.98 11.31
CA SER A 144 13.36 -2.22 12.71
C SER A 144 13.26 -3.72 13.06
N SER A 145 13.03 -4.58 12.06
CA SER A 145 12.99 -6.04 12.24
C SER A 145 14.37 -6.68 12.47
N THR A 146 15.46 -5.95 12.24
CA THR A 146 16.84 -6.44 12.32
C THR A 146 17.58 -6.06 13.61
N ASP A 147 18.72 -6.68 13.88
CA ASP A 147 19.67 -6.30 14.95
C ASP A 147 20.20 -4.87 14.86
N LEU A 148 19.96 -4.16 13.75
CA LEU A 148 20.39 -2.79 13.56
C LEU A 148 19.51 -1.80 14.35
N VAL A 149 18.32 -2.24 14.78
CA VAL A 149 17.31 -1.43 15.48
C VAL A 149 17.85 -0.76 16.75
N TYR A 150 18.76 -1.40 17.49
CA TYR A 150 19.37 -0.85 18.71
C TYR A 150 20.81 -0.34 18.50
N LYS A 151 21.34 -0.41 17.28
CA LYS A 151 22.71 0.05 16.96
C LYS A 151 22.69 1.42 16.29
N TRP A 152 21.94 1.58 15.20
CA TRP A 152 21.87 2.84 14.44
C TRP A 152 20.51 3.09 13.76
N ARG A 153 19.54 2.19 13.90
CA ARG A 153 18.20 2.32 13.32
C ARG A 153 17.11 2.63 14.36
N THR A 154 17.47 3.03 15.58
CA THR A 154 16.47 3.34 16.62
C THR A 154 15.55 4.50 16.24
N LYS A 155 16.05 5.47 15.45
CA LYS A 155 15.22 6.54 14.87
C LYS A 155 14.10 6.00 13.97
N ASP A 156 14.30 4.83 13.33
CA ASP A 156 13.30 4.27 12.43
C ASP A 156 12.07 3.78 13.21
N LEU A 157 12.21 3.46 14.51
CA LEU A 157 11.08 3.17 15.40
C LEU A 157 10.14 4.37 15.56
N LEU A 158 10.72 5.56 15.71
CA LEU A 158 9.94 6.81 15.77
C LEU A 158 9.30 7.12 14.42
N ASP A 159 10.03 6.91 13.33
CA ASP A 159 9.47 7.09 11.99
C ASP A 159 8.25 6.15 11.78
N VAL A 160 8.31 4.88 12.21
CA VAL A 160 7.13 3.97 12.21
C VAL A 160 6.01 4.52 13.07
N TYR A 161 6.30 4.92 14.31
CA TYR A 161 5.30 5.46 15.24
C TYR A 161 4.52 6.63 14.62
N MET A 162 5.23 7.60 14.03
CA MET A 162 4.62 8.76 13.36
C MET A 162 3.76 8.35 12.15
N PHE A 163 4.27 7.42 11.32
CA PHE A 163 3.54 6.96 10.12
C PHE A 163 2.24 6.23 10.49
N CYS A 164 2.24 5.45 11.57
CA CYS A 164 1.05 4.78 12.07
C CYS A 164 -0.07 5.75 12.49
N HIS A 165 0.26 6.99 12.86
CA HIS A 165 -0.74 8.00 13.20
C HIS A 165 -1.29 8.73 11.97
N CYS A 166 -0.66 8.54 10.81
CA CYS A 166 -0.92 9.37 9.62
C CYS A 166 -1.83 8.70 8.59
N PHE A 167 -1.78 7.37 8.46
CA PHE A 167 -2.63 6.68 7.49
C PHE A 167 -2.87 5.22 7.85
N SER A 168 -4.00 4.70 7.35
CA SER A 168 -4.40 3.32 7.47
C SER A 168 -3.92 2.51 6.26
N PHE A 169 -3.52 1.26 6.48
CA PHE A 169 -2.99 0.39 5.42
C PHE A 169 -3.22 -1.08 5.77
N LYS A 170 -3.27 -1.94 4.75
CA LYS A 170 -3.38 -3.39 4.97
C LYS A 170 -2.01 -3.99 5.22
N ILE A 171 -1.97 -5.00 6.09
CA ILE A 171 -0.72 -5.73 6.33
C ILE A 171 -0.26 -6.49 5.07
N LYS A 172 -1.21 -6.98 4.28
CA LYS A 172 -0.97 -7.63 2.99
C LYS A 172 -0.15 -6.74 2.07
N ASP A 173 -0.53 -5.47 1.94
CA ASP A 173 0.16 -4.50 1.08
C ASP A 173 1.64 -4.39 1.49
N ILE A 174 1.94 -4.28 2.79
CA ILE A 174 3.33 -4.22 3.27
C ILE A 174 4.11 -5.48 2.84
N PHE A 175 3.53 -6.68 2.98
CA PHE A 175 4.18 -7.92 2.58
C PHE A 175 4.34 -8.06 1.06
N ASP A 176 3.35 -7.63 0.28
CA ASP A 176 3.41 -7.62 -1.18
C ASP A 176 4.49 -6.65 -1.69
N TYR A 177 4.53 -5.43 -1.12
CA TYR A 177 5.61 -4.48 -1.39
C TYR A 177 6.97 -5.04 -0.95
N SER A 178 7.05 -5.75 0.18
CA SER A 178 8.27 -6.40 0.66
C SER A 178 8.80 -7.39 -0.38
N LYS A 179 7.92 -8.25 -0.92
CA LYS A 179 8.26 -9.25 -1.94
C LYS A 179 8.68 -8.60 -3.25
N ASN A 180 7.93 -7.61 -3.73
CA ASN A 180 8.19 -6.94 -5.00
C ASN A 180 9.51 -6.15 -4.97
N ASN A 181 9.82 -5.51 -3.84
CA ASN A 181 11.05 -4.73 -3.67
C ASN A 181 12.24 -5.55 -3.17
N LYS A 182 12.11 -6.88 -3.05
CA LYS A 182 13.14 -7.78 -2.48
C LYS A 182 13.64 -7.30 -1.11
N ARG A 183 12.77 -6.68 -0.33
CA ARG A 183 13.05 -6.27 1.06
C ARG A 183 12.57 -7.36 1.99
N GLU A 184 13.36 -7.67 3.00
CA GLU A 184 13.04 -8.72 3.97
C GLU A 184 12.51 -8.10 5.26
N ILE A 185 11.37 -8.59 5.75
CA ILE A 185 10.88 -8.32 7.11
C ILE A 185 11.23 -9.53 7.95
N LYS A 186 12.09 -9.33 8.96
CA LYS A 186 12.53 -10.39 9.88
C LYS A 186 11.57 -10.54 11.07
N ASP A 187 11.94 -11.38 12.02
CA ASP A 187 11.11 -11.78 13.16
C ASP A 187 11.03 -10.78 14.32
N PHE A 188 11.68 -9.61 14.21
CA PHE A 188 11.78 -8.60 15.26
C PHE A 188 12.43 -9.12 16.57
N SER A 189 13.19 -10.22 16.52
CA SER A 189 13.84 -10.82 17.70
C SER A 189 14.64 -9.79 18.50
N ALA A 190 15.46 -8.98 17.85
CA ALA A 190 16.20 -7.89 18.47
C ALA A 190 15.31 -6.88 19.20
N PHE A 191 14.20 -6.46 18.57
CA PHE A 191 13.26 -5.50 19.15
C PHE A 191 12.67 -6.02 20.47
N PHE A 192 12.25 -7.29 20.50
CA PHE A 192 11.63 -7.89 21.68
C PHE A 192 12.62 -8.36 22.75
N GLN A 193 13.87 -8.70 22.39
CA GLN A 193 14.85 -9.26 23.32
C GLN A 193 15.86 -8.23 23.86
N LYS A 194 16.03 -7.08 23.20
CA LYS A 194 17.06 -6.07 23.50
C LYS A 194 16.48 -4.74 23.97
N ARG A 195 15.39 -4.77 24.75
CA ARG A 195 14.69 -3.56 25.23
C ARG A 195 15.62 -2.51 25.83
N SER A 196 16.52 -2.90 26.74
CA SER A 196 17.43 -1.94 27.40
C SER A 196 18.44 -1.28 26.45
N GLN A 197 18.92 -2.02 25.44
CA GLN A 197 19.78 -1.43 24.40
C GLN A 197 19.01 -0.45 23.51
N ILE A 198 17.76 -0.76 23.19
CA ILE A 198 16.88 0.12 22.40
C ILE A 198 16.59 1.38 23.19
N GLU A 199 16.21 1.26 24.46
CA GLU A 199 15.96 2.39 25.36
C GLU A 199 17.16 3.33 25.44
N HIS A 200 18.36 2.76 25.65
CA HIS A 200 19.60 3.54 25.68
C HIS A 200 19.85 4.28 24.36
N ALA A 201 19.65 3.61 23.22
CA ALA A 201 19.81 4.23 21.91
C ALA A 201 18.74 5.30 21.63
N TYR A 202 17.50 5.07 22.09
CA TYR A 202 16.36 5.97 21.96
C TYR A 202 16.57 7.25 22.76
N ASN A 203 17.07 7.14 23.98
CA ASN A 203 17.36 8.28 24.86
C ASN A 203 18.50 9.16 24.34
N LYS A 204 19.34 8.65 23.44
CA LYS A 204 20.38 9.42 22.75
C LYS A 204 19.88 10.21 21.53
N LEU A 205 18.60 10.09 21.16
CA LEU A 205 18.01 10.84 20.06
C LEU A 205 17.63 12.26 20.52
N PHE A 206 18.61 13.15 20.63
CA PHE A 206 18.43 14.52 21.15
C PHE A 206 17.75 15.50 20.17
N SER A 207 17.76 15.20 18.87
CA SER A 207 17.29 16.11 17.82
C SER A 207 15.83 15.89 17.41
N ILE A 208 14.97 15.54 18.37
CA ILE A 208 13.57 15.18 18.16
C ILE A 208 12.70 16.02 19.09
N ILE A 209 11.84 16.84 18.49
CA ILE A 209 10.87 17.66 19.21
C ILE A 209 9.62 16.80 19.43
N GLY A 210 9.03 16.88 20.63
CA GLY A 210 7.85 16.10 20.99
C GLY A 210 8.12 14.60 21.10
N LYS A 211 9.37 14.17 21.26
CA LYS A 211 9.74 12.76 21.38
C LYS A 211 8.94 12.10 22.52
N PRO A 212 8.13 11.06 22.26
CA PRO A 212 7.34 10.41 23.30
C PRO A 212 8.24 9.75 24.35
N GLU A 213 7.63 9.35 25.47
CA GLU A 213 8.32 8.54 26.46
C GLU A 213 8.62 7.15 25.89
N PHE A 214 9.78 6.60 26.26
CA PHE A 214 10.24 5.34 25.66
C PHE A 214 9.24 4.21 25.89
N ASP A 215 8.70 4.09 27.11
CA ASP A 215 7.78 3.00 27.45
C ASP A 215 6.46 3.08 26.66
N GLU A 216 5.98 4.29 26.37
CA GLU A 216 4.78 4.51 25.54
C GLU A 216 5.05 4.07 24.09
N ALA A 217 6.10 4.63 23.47
CA ALA A 217 6.46 4.31 22.10
C ALA A 217 6.81 2.83 21.93
N TYR A 218 7.52 2.24 22.89
CA TYR A 218 7.89 0.83 22.84
C TYR A 218 6.67 -0.08 22.96
N SER A 219 5.74 0.21 23.88
CA SER A 219 4.53 -0.61 24.06
C SER A 219 3.63 -0.55 22.83
N PHE A 220 3.43 0.66 22.29
CA PHE A 220 2.73 0.85 21.02
C PHE A 220 3.37 0.05 19.88
N LEU A 221 4.70 0.17 19.70
CA LEU A 221 5.41 -0.51 18.62
C LEU A 221 5.44 -2.03 18.81
N ALA A 222 5.43 -2.52 20.05
CA ALA A 222 5.34 -3.95 20.34
C ALA A 222 4.01 -4.55 19.89
N GLU A 223 2.90 -3.84 20.11
CA GLU A 223 1.59 -4.22 19.60
C GLU A 223 1.56 -4.13 18.07
N PHE A 224 2.07 -3.02 17.52
CA PHE A 224 2.15 -2.79 16.09
C PHE A 224 2.96 -3.87 15.35
N PHE A 225 4.12 -4.28 15.88
CA PHE A 225 4.97 -5.28 15.24
C PHE A 225 4.49 -6.73 15.40
N THR A 226 3.51 -6.98 16.26
CA THR A 226 3.06 -8.33 16.58
C THR A 226 2.54 -9.10 15.36
N PRO A 227 1.68 -8.53 14.49
CA PRO A 227 1.22 -9.22 13.28
C PRO A 227 2.36 -9.55 12.29
N PHE A 228 3.32 -8.65 12.10
CA PHE A 228 4.48 -8.90 11.24
C PHE A 228 5.33 -10.06 11.76
N ARG A 229 5.61 -10.08 13.07
CA ARG A 229 6.35 -11.16 13.73
C ARG A 229 5.64 -12.51 13.61
N LYS A 230 4.30 -12.52 13.68
CA LYS A 230 3.48 -13.73 13.53
C LYS A 230 3.28 -14.16 12.08
N GLY A 231 3.68 -13.34 11.10
CA GLY A 231 3.42 -13.59 9.69
C GLY A 231 1.92 -13.55 9.34
N ILE A 232 1.14 -12.72 10.04
CA ILE A 232 -0.28 -12.52 9.71
C ILE A 232 -0.35 -11.66 8.45
N GLN A 233 -0.91 -12.20 7.36
CA GLN A 233 -0.93 -11.53 6.06
C GLN A 233 -2.33 -11.19 5.56
N LYS A 234 -3.38 -11.82 6.09
CA LYS A 234 -4.74 -11.71 5.54
C LYS A 234 -5.68 -10.96 6.47
N ASP A 235 -6.60 -10.21 5.88
CA ASP A 235 -7.72 -9.48 6.49
C ASP A 235 -7.39 -8.51 7.63
N PHE A 236 -6.12 -8.20 7.89
CA PHE A 236 -5.72 -7.27 8.94
C PHE A 236 -5.28 -5.93 8.34
N PHE A 237 -5.77 -4.85 8.94
CA PHE A 237 -5.33 -3.50 8.59
C PHE A 237 -5.04 -2.67 9.82
N TRP A 238 -4.12 -1.73 9.67
CA TRP A 238 -3.83 -0.75 10.69
C TRP A 238 -4.82 0.39 10.58
N ASN A 239 -5.56 0.68 11.66
CA ASN A 239 -6.46 1.82 11.73
C ASN A 239 -5.72 2.99 12.40
N SER A 240 -5.42 4.05 11.65
CA SER A 240 -4.69 5.22 12.16
C SER A 240 -5.48 6.12 13.10
N GLU A 241 -6.81 6.07 13.07
CA GLU A 241 -7.66 6.85 13.98
C GLU A 241 -7.75 6.20 15.36
N LYS A 242 -7.86 4.86 15.37
CA LYS A 242 -7.96 4.05 16.60
C LYS A 242 -6.61 3.55 17.10
N LEU A 243 -5.57 3.68 16.28
CA LEU A 243 -4.21 3.26 16.59
C LEU A 243 -4.11 1.77 16.97
N GLU A 244 -4.82 0.92 16.24
CA GLU A 244 -4.87 -0.52 16.50
C GLU A 244 -4.99 -1.33 15.19
N TRP A 245 -4.59 -2.60 15.28
CA TRP A 245 -4.84 -3.58 14.23
C TRP A 245 -6.30 -4.03 14.25
N GLN A 246 -6.93 -3.99 13.10
CA GLN A 246 -8.32 -4.37 12.92
C GLN A 246 -8.48 -5.45 11.87
N ASP A 247 -9.41 -6.35 12.13
CA ASP A 247 -9.79 -7.41 11.21
C ASP A 247 -10.85 -6.87 10.25
N SER A 248 -10.44 -6.54 9.03
CA SER A 248 -11.29 -6.04 7.94
C SER A 248 -12.47 -6.97 7.63
N SER A 249 -12.35 -8.28 7.85
CA SER A 249 -13.45 -9.23 7.65
C SER A 249 -14.64 -8.96 8.58
N LYS A 250 -14.41 -8.33 9.74
CA LYS A 250 -15.45 -7.99 10.73
C LYS A 250 -16.21 -6.71 10.43
N TYR A 251 -15.73 -5.89 9.50
CA TYR A 251 -16.31 -4.58 9.18
C TYR A 251 -17.06 -4.55 7.85
N LEU A 252 -17.11 -5.67 7.13
CA LEU A 252 -17.91 -5.80 5.92
C LEU A 252 -19.39 -5.91 6.29
N ASP A 253 -20.11 -4.79 6.29
CA ASP A 253 -21.57 -4.78 6.40
C ASP A 253 -22.18 -5.27 5.07
N LEU A 254 -22.41 -6.58 5.00
CA LEU A 254 -22.96 -7.25 3.82
C LEU A 254 -24.33 -6.71 3.39
N THR A 255 -25.03 -5.96 4.26
CA THR A 255 -26.32 -5.34 3.88
C THR A 255 -26.17 -4.22 2.86
N LYS A 256 -24.96 -3.67 2.68
CA LYS A 256 -24.65 -2.57 1.76
C LYS A 256 -23.34 -2.76 0.99
N ALA A 257 -22.67 -3.91 1.14
CA ALA A 257 -21.32 -4.08 0.61
C ALA A 257 -21.29 -4.30 -0.92
N PHE A 258 -22.42 -4.69 -1.52
CA PHE A 258 -22.48 -5.05 -2.93
C PHE A 258 -22.96 -3.88 -3.78
N VAL A 259 -22.27 -3.61 -4.87
CA VAL A 259 -22.62 -2.51 -5.78
C VAL A 259 -22.72 -3.02 -7.21
N LEU A 260 -23.83 -2.69 -7.86
CA LEU A 260 -24.02 -2.84 -9.29
C LEU A 260 -23.50 -1.61 -10.00
N ASN A 261 -22.56 -1.81 -10.92
CA ASN A 261 -22.07 -0.78 -11.82
C ASN A 261 -22.54 -1.07 -13.24
N LYS A 262 -23.07 -0.04 -13.89
CA LYS A 262 -23.54 -0.09 -15.28
C LYS A 262 -22.90 1.05 -16.05
N ASN A 263 -22.17 0.70 -17.11
CA ASN A 263 -21.47 1.68 -17.96
C ASN A 263 -20.57 2.67 -17.19
N GLY A 264 -19.96 2.24 -16.07
CA GLY A 264 -19.07 3.07 -15.27
C GLY A 264 -19.74 3.83 -14.12
N GLU A 265 -21.07 3.77 -13.99
CA GLU A 265 -21.81 4.42 -12.91
C GLU A 265 -22.36 3.41 -11.90
N ASP A 266 -22.27 3.74 -10.61
CA ASP A 266 -22.78 2.93 -9.51
C ASP A 266 -24.30 3.16 -9.40
N ILE A 267 -25.10 2.14 -9.76
CA ILE A 267 -26.56 2.28 -9.93
C ILE A 267 -27.38 1.66 -8.79
N LEU A 268 -26.83 0.71 -8.05
CA LEU A 268 -27.51 0.06 -6.92
C LEU A 268 -26.49 -0.40 -5.89
N GLU A 269 -26.74 -0.12 -4.61
CA GLU A 269 -25.94 -0.58 -3.46
C GLU A 269 -26.86 -1.31 -2.49
N GLY A 270 -26.45 -2.48 -2.00
CA GLY A 270 -27.30 -3.28 -1.11
C GLY A 270 -26.77 -4.68 -0.82
N LYS A 271 -27.69 -5.60 -0.50
CA LYS A 271 -27.42 -7.03 -0.30
C LYS A 271 -27.09 -7.72 -1.61
N LEU A 272 -26.37 -8.84 -1.54
CA LEU A 272 -25.99 -9.59 -2.73
C LEU A 272 -27.18 -10.07 -3.55
N TYR A 273 -28.26 -10.48 -2.88
CA TYR A 273 -29.46 -10.96 -3.56
C TYR A 273 -30.10 -9.89 -4.44
N ASP A 274 -30.27 -8.68 -3.92
CA ASP A 274 -30.92 -7.57 -4.63
C ASP A 274 -30.05 -7.09 -5.80
N VAL A 275 -28.77 -6.89 -5.51
CA VAL A 275 -27.76 -6.42 -6.48
C VAL A 275 -27.50 -7.46 -7.56
N GLY A 276 -27.32 -8.72 -7.17
CA GLY A 276 -27.07 -9.85 -8.06
C GLY A 276 -28.27 -10.18 -8.94
N SER A 277 -29.50 -10.10 -8.42
CA SER A 277 -30.71 -10.31 -9.24
C SER A 277 -30.85 -9.23 -10.32
N LYS A 278 -30.59 -7.96 -9.97
CA LYS A 278 -30.63 -6.86 -10.95
C LYS A 278 -29.54 -7.00 -12.01
N PHE A 279 -28.34 -7.45 -11.61
CA PHE A 279 -27.26 -7.78 -12.53
C PHE A 279 -27.65 -8.86 -13.54
N LEU A 280 -28.26 -9.97 -13.09
CA LEU A 280 -28.70 -11.05 -13.99
C LEU A 280 -29.74 -10.54 -15.00
N LEU A 281 -30.66 -9.68 -14.59
CA LEU A 281 -31.61 -9.02 -15.49
C LEU A 281 -30.90 -8.12 -16.51
N ASP A 282 -29.93 -7.31 -16.08
CA ASP A 282 -29.16 -6.45 -16.98
C ASP A 282 -28.40 -7.29 -18.03
N CYS A 283 -27.84 -8.44 -17.65
CA CYS A 283 -27.18 -9.36 -18.59
C CYS A 283 -28.15 -9.94 -19.63
N LEU A 284 -29.39 -10.29 -19.26
CA LEU A 284 -30.42 -10.76 -20.19
C LEU A 284 -30.83 -9.67 -21.20
N GLU A 285 -30.84 -8.42 -20.76
CA GLU A 285 -31.09 -7.24 -21.60
C GLU A 285 -29.89 -6.84 -22.47
N SER A 286 -28.80 -7.61 -22.46
CA SER A 286 -27.54 -7.31 -23.18
C SER A 286 -26.88 -5.99 -22.74
N ASN A 287 -27.07 -5.59 -21.48
CA ASN A 287 -26.42 -4.42 -20.90
C ASN A 287 -25.06 -4.81 -20.29
N PHE A 288 -24.05 -3.94 -20.44
CA PHE A 288 -22.75 -4.17 -19.80
C PHE A 288 -22.78 -3.72 -18.34
N SER A 289 -22.78 -4.68 -17.43
CA SER A 289 -22.78 -4.45 -15.99
C SER A 289 -21.74 -5.31 -15.27
N THR A 290 -21.31 -4.85 -14.09
CA THR A 290 -20.47 -5.61 -13.16
C THR A 290 -20.99 -5.45 -11.75
N VAL A 291 -20.85 -6.49 -10.94
CA VAL A 291 -21.07 -6.42 -9.49
C VAL A 291 -19.73 -6.52 -8.81
N TYR A 292 -19.46 -5.59 -7.90
CA TYR A 292 -18.27 -5.65 -7.06
C TYR A 292 -18.63 -5.52 -5.58
N LEU A 293 -17.75 -6.04 -4.75
CA LEU A 293 -17.74 -5.79 -3.31
C LEU A 293 -16.96 -4.51 -3.06
N LYS A 294 -17.57 -3.56 -2.34
CA LYS A 294 -16.91 -2.32 -1.93
C LYS A 294 -16.38 -2.49 -0.52
N SER A 295 -15.06 -2.37 -0.34
CA SER A 295 -14.48 -2.34 1.01
C SER A 295 -14.96 -1.08 1.73
N PRO A 296 -15.62 -1.17 2.91
CA PRO A 296 -16.07 0.00 3.65
C PRO A 296 -14.91 0.82 4.21
N VAL A 297 -13.72 0.22 4.34
CA VAL A 297 -12.53 0.85 4.92
C VAL A 297 -11.64 1.47 3.85
N PHE A 298 -11.38 0.76 2.74
CA PHE A 298 -10.42 1.18 1.71
C PHE A 298 -11.07 1.69 0.43
N GLN A 299 -12.41 1.61 0.32
CA GLN A 299 -13.18 1.94 -0.88
C GLN A 299 -12.77 1.16 -2.14
N GLU A 300 -11.93 0.13 -2.00
CA GLU A 300 -11.53 -0.75 -3.08
C GLU A 300 -12.72 -1.55 -3.63
N LYS A 301 -12.70 -1.78 -4.95
CA LYS A 301 -13.73 -2.50 -5.69
C LYS A 301 -13.19 -3.88 -6.08
N THR A 302 -13.71 -4.94 -5.47
CA THR A 302 -13.38 -6.33 -5.83
C THR A 302 -14.49 -6.89 -6.68
N ILE A 303 -14.24 -7.14 -7.97
CA ILE A 303 -15.26 -7.68 -8.89
C ILE A 303 -15.69 -9.06 -8.40
N ILE A 304 -16.99 -9.22 -8.20
CA ILE A 304 -17.64 -10.49 -7.86
C ILE A 304 -18.21 -11.11 -9.12
N PHE A 305 -19.09 -10.37 -9.81
CA PHE A 305 -19.75 -10.82 -11.03
C PHE A 305 -19.41 -9.93 -12.21
N GLU A 306 -19.09 -10.55 -13.33
CA GLU A 306 -18.84 -9.86 -14.58
C GLU A 306 -19.39 -10.67 -15.76
N GLN A 307 -19.86 -9.96 -16.79
CA GLN A 307 -20.24 -10.58 -18.04
C GLN A 307 -19.05 -10.58 -19.01
N LYS A 308 -18.64 -11.78 -19.44
CA LYS A 308 -17.60 -11.99 -20.45
C LYS A 308 -18.21 -12.63 -21.69
N GLY A 309 -18.67 -11.79 -22.61
CA GLY A 309 -19.43 -12.23 -23.77
C GLY A 309 -20.79 -12.79 -23.37
N ASN A 310 -21.07 -14.04 -23.71
CA ASN A 310 -22.32 -14.74 -23.37
C ASN A 310 -22.25 -15.51 -22.04
N ILE A 311 -21.17 -15.32 -21.27
CA ILE A 311 -20.93 -16.05 -20.02
C ILE A 311 -20.94 -15.06 -18.86
N ILE A 312 -21.69 -15.40 -17.81
CA ILE A 312 -21.66 -14.71 -16.53
C ILE A 312 -20.66 -15.42 -15.64
N CYS A 313 -19.66 -14.69 -15.14
CA CYS A 313 -18.60 -15.24 -14.32
C CYS A 313 -18.70 -14.74 -12.88
N ALA A 314 -18.56 -15.65 -11.91
CA ALA A 314 -18.29 -15.32 -10.51
C ALA A 314 -16.80 -15.55 -10.21
N ASN A 315 -16.08 -14.51 -9.81
CA ASN A 315 -14.64 -14.59 -9.50
C ASN A 315 -14.40 -14.81 -8.00
N ILE A 316 -14.48 -16.06 -7.57
CA ILE A 316 -14.33 -16.47 -6.18
C ILE A 316 -12.86 -16.41 -5.75
N ASP A 317 -11.93 -16.70 -6.65
CA ASP A 317 -10.50 -16.62 -6.37
C ASP A 317 -10.09 -15.20 -5.94
N SER A 318 -10.46 -14.17 -6.71
CA SER A 318 -10.16 -12.77 -6.34
C SER A 318 -10.85 -12.33 -5.05
N LEU A 319 -12.05 -12.82 -4.77
CA LEU A 319 -12.73 -12.55 -3.48
C LEU A 319 -12.02 -13.23 -2.31
N SER A 320 -11.53 -14.45 -2.49
CA SER A 320 -10.83 -15.17 -1.43
C SER A 320 -9.41 -14.70 -1.20
N GLU A 321 -8.77 -14.10 -2.21
CA GLU A 321 -7.49 -13.40 -2.04
C GLU A 321 -7.64 -12.11 -1.22
N GLU A 322 -8.82 -11.50 -1.26
CA GLU A 322 -9.07 -10.19 -0.66
C GLU A 322 -9.76 -10.24 0.69
N TYR A 323 -10.68 -11.19 0.91
CA TYR A 323 -11.51 -11.27 2.13
C TYR A 323 -11.42 -12.62 2.86
N ASP A 324 -10.46 -13.47 2.50
CA ASP A 324 -10.27 -14.85 2.98
C ASP A 324 -11.58 -15.60 3.25
N LEU A 325 -12.25 -16.01 2.18
CA LEU A 325 -13.53 -16.72 2.27
C LEU A 325 -13.46 -18.03 3.10
N LYS A 326 -12.27 -18.56 3.41
CA LYS A 326 -12.11 -19.69 4.33
C LYS A 326 -12.44 -19.32 5.78
N THR A 327 -12.14 -18.08 6.19
CA THR A 327 -12.34 -17.58 7.55
C THR A 327 -13.60 -16.71 7.63
N ASN A 328 -13.93 -15.96 6.59
CA ASN A 328 -15.12 -15.11 6.51
C ASN A 328 -16.38 -15.91 6.16
N LYS A 329 -16.89 -16.66 7.15
CA LYS A 329 -18.06 -17.53 6.99
C LYS A 329 -19.33 -16.79 6.56
N ASN A 330 -19.52 -15.55 6.97
CA ASN A 330 -20.71 -14.77 6.64
C ASN A 330 -20.72 -14.40 5.14
N LEU A 331 -19.60 -13.85 4.64
CA LEU A 331 -19.47 -13.53 3.22
C LEU A 331 -19.53 -14.79 2.36
N LYS A 332 -18.86 -15.88 2.78
CA LYS A 332 -18.95 -17.18 2.11
C LYS A 332 -20.39 -17.67 2.02
N HIS A 333 -21.13 -17.64 3.13
CA HIS A 333 -22.52 -18.08 3.20
C HIS A 333 -23.43 -17.25 2.28
N GLU A 334 -23.27 -15.92 2.25
CA GLU A 334 -24.09 -15.05 1.40
C GLU A 334 -23.83 -15.30 -0.09
N ILE A 335 -22.57 -15.48 -0.48
CA ILE A 335 -22.19 -15.83 -1.87
C ILE A 335 -22.75 -17.20 -2.25
N SER A 336 -22.55 -18.23 -1.43
CA SER A 336 -23.10 -19.57 -1.66
C SER A 336 -24.63 -19.53 -1.79
N ALA A 337 -25.32 -18.85 -0.87
CA ALA A 337 -26.78 -18.77 -0.87
C ALA A 337 -27.35 -18.08 -2.13
N PHE A 338 -26.60 -17.17 -2.73
CA PHE A 338 -26.96 -16.57 -4.02
C PHE A 338 -26.68 -17.53 -5.19
N LEU A 339 -25.49 -18.13 -5.23
CA LEU A 339 -25.08 -19.04 -6.30
C LEU A 339 -25.92 -20.33 -6.36
N ASP A 340 -26.41 -20.81 -5.21
CA ASP A 340 -27.38 -21.91 -5.14
C ASP A 340 -28.65 -21.65 -5.94
N LYS A 341 -29.05 -20.38 -6.03
CA LYS A 341 -30.27 -19.94 -6.73
C LYS A 341 -30.01 -19.51 -8.17
N ALA A 342 -28.75 -19.39 -8.58
CA ALA A 342 -28.35 -18.85 -9.87
C ALA A 342 -27.61 -19.91 -10.71
N GLU A 343 -28.36 -20.75 -11.43
CA GLU A 343 -27.80 -21.87 -12.19
C GLU A 343 -26.94 -21.43 -13.38
N ILE A 344 -27.17 -20.24 -13.94
CA ILE A 344 -26.55 -19.75 -15.18
C ILE A 344 -25.16 -19.10 -15.00
N ILE A 345 -24.57 -19.18 -13.82
CA ILE A 345 -23.30 -18.52 -13.49
C ILE A 345 -22.15 -19.51 -13.58
N LYS A 346 -21.14 -19.19 -14.39
CA LYS A 346 -19.85 -19.88 -14.39
C LYS A 346 -19.03 -19.45 -13.18
N ILE A 347 -18.55 -20.41 -12.40
CA ILE A 347 -17.79 -20.13 -11.18
C ILE A 347 -16.30 -20.31 -11.44
N ILE A 348 -15.50 -19.30 -11.07
CA ILE A 348 -14.03 -19.33 -11.10
C ILE A 348 -13.55 -19.45 -9.66
N ASP A 349 -13.32 -20.70 -9.23
CA ASP A 349 -12.88 -21.08 -7.88
C ASP A 349 -11.79 -22.16 -7.97
N SER A 350 -10.59 -21.76 -8.39
CA SER A 350 -9.46 -22.67 -8.62
C SER A 350 -9.00 -23.36 -7.33
N ASN A 351 -9.37 -22.81 -6.18
CA ASN A 351 -8.98 -23.30 -4.86
C ASN A 351 -10.08 -24.16 -4.17
N ASN A 352 -11.19 -24.45 -4.85
CA ASN A 352 -12.35 -25.18 -4.32
C ASN A 352 -12.82 -24.65 -2.95
N ILE A 353 -12.86 -23.33 -2.80
CA ILE A 353 -13.29 -22.66 -1.56
C ILE A 353 -14.78 -22.91 -1.31
N LEU A 354 -15.58 -22.92 -2.37
CA LEU A 354 -16.98 -23.28 -2.39
C LEU A 354 -17.09 -24.75 -2.84
N GLU A 355 -16.73 -25.68 -1.94
CA GLU A 355 -16.69 -27.14 -2.17
C GLU A 355 -17.94 -27.72 -2.87
N GLU A 356 -19.10 -27.04 -2.76
CA GLU A 356 -20.40 -27.43 -3.32
C GLU A 356 -20.62 -26.99 -4.79
N HIS A 357 -19.69 -26.23 -5.37
CA HIS A 357 -19.90 -25.53 -6.65
C HIS A 357 -18.78 -25.70 -7.71
N SER A 358 -17.80 -26.56 -7.45
CA SER A 358 -16.54 -26.68 -8.22
C SER A 358 -16.64 -27.08 -9.71
N GLU A 359 -17.82 -27.46 -10.22
CA GLU A 359 -17.99 -27.96 -11.60
C GLU A 359 -19.10 -27.28 -12.43
N ARG A 360 -19.69 -26.15 -12.01
CA ARG A 360 -20.77 -25.51 -12.79
C ARG A 360 -20.22 -24.58 -13.88
N VAL A 361 -20.19 -25.07 -15.12
CA VAL A 361 -20.10 -24.25 -16.34
C VAL A 361 -21.40 -24.41 -17.11
N ILE A 362 -22.33 -23.46 -16.96
CA ILE A 362 -23.54 -23.41 -17.80
C ILE A 362 -23.33 -22.30 -18.84
N THR A 363 -23.46 -22.65 -20.12
CA THR A 363 -23.42 -21.68 -21.20
C THR A 363 -24.83 -21.21 -21.52
N ALA A 364 -25.01 -19.93 -21.87
CA ALA A 364 -26.32 -19.35 -22.20
C ALA A 364 -27.03 -20.01 -23.41
N ASN A 365 -26.41 -21.01 -24.05
CA ASN A 365 -26.94 -21.69 -25.24
C ASN A 365 -27.55 -23.07 -24.96
N ASP A 366 -27.60 -23.55 -23.72
CA ASP A 366 -28.11 -24.90 -23.41
C ASP A 366 -29.66 -24.99 -23.34
N THR A 367 -30.37 -24.02 -23.90
CA THR A 367 -31.85 -24.02 -23.96
C THR A 367 -32.42 -23.79 -25.36
N VAL A 368 -31.92 -24.48 -26.40
CA VAL A 368 -32.77 -24.78 -27.58
C VAL A 368 -32.35 -26.11 -28.23
N HIS A 369 -33.07 -27.20 -27.96
CA HIS A 369 -33.77 -27.99 -28.99
C HIS A 369 -34.58 -29.18 -28.41
N ASP A 370 -35.90 -28.98 -28.41
CA ASP A 370 -37.01 -29.87 -28.77
C ASP A 370 -37.25 -31.25 -28.11
N ASN A 371 -38.37 -31.26 -27.37
CA ASN A 371 -39.46 -32.24 -27.40
C ASN A 371 -39.14 -33.73 -27.21
N GLU A 372 -39.32 -34.19 -25.97
CA GLU A 372 -40.09 -35.42 -25.73
C GLU A 372 -40.86 -35.36 -24.40
N VAL A 373 -42.18 -35.39 -24.52
CA VAL A 373 -43.13 -35.56 -23.43
C VAL A 373 -43.05 -37.00 -22.95
N ALA A 374 -42.58 -37.25 -21.72
CA ALA A 374 -43.16 -38.27 -20.84
C ALA A 374 -42.50 -38.29 -19.45
N SER A 375 -43.33 -37.97 -18.45
CA SER A 375 -43.29 -38.52 -17.09
C SER A 375 -41.99 -38.42 -16.29
N LEU A 376 -41.93 -37.41 -15.41
CA LEU A 376 -41.46 -37.62 -14.03
C LEU A 376 -42.22 -36.66 -13.11
N ASN A 377 -42.84 -37.26 -12.11
CA ASN A 377 -43.87 -36.69 -11.26
C ASN A 377 -43.39 -35.54 -10.36
N HIS A 378 -44.26 -34.54 -10.21
CA HIS A 378 -44.46 -33.68 -9.05
C HIS A 378 -43.48 -33.87 -7.87
N ARG A 379 -42.55 -32.92 -7.70
CA ARG A 379 -42.40 -32.19 -6.43
C ARG A 379 -42.05 -30.73 -6.73
N ASP A 380 -42.83 -29.87 -6.11
CA ASP A 380 -42.84 -28.41 -6.25
C ASP A 380 -41.49 -27.77 -5.93
N ASN A 381 -41.10 -26.78 -6.75
CA ASN A 381 -40.39 -25.56 -6.35
C ASN A 381 -40.38 -24.60 -7.55
N SER A 382 -41.50 -23.89 -7.72
CA SER A 382 -41.64 -22.78 -8.65
C SER A 382 -40.83 -21.58 -8.15
N PHE A 383 -40.03 -21.01 -9.04
CA PHE A 383 -39.58 -19.61 -8.95
C PHE A 383 -40.83 -18.72 -8.99
N ASP A 384 -41.18 -18.10 -7.87
CA ASP A 384 -42.19 -17.05 -7.84
C ASP A 384 -41.47 -15.71 -7.99
N ILE A 385 -41.39 -15.23 -9.24
CA ILE A 385 -41.02 -13.85 -9.57
C ILE A 385 -42.33 -13.09 -9.74
N GLU A 386 -42.92 -12.65 -8.65
CA GLU A 386 -43.83 -11.49 -8.58
C GLU A 386 -44.15 -11.18 -7.10
N ARG A 387 -43.30 -10.35 -6.46
CA ARG A 387 -43.70 -9.34 -5.46
C ARG A 387 -42.59 -8.39 -5.09
#